data_AF-Q6AKG8-F1
#
_entry.id   AF-Q6AKG8-F1
#
_cell.length_a   1.000
_cell.length_b   1.000
_cell.length_c   1.000
_cell.angle_alpha   90.00
_cell.angle_beta   90.00
_cell.angle_gamma   90.00
#
_symmetry.space_group_name_H-M   'P 1'
#
loop_
_entity.id
_entity.type
_entity.pdbx_description
1 polymer ?
#
loop_
_entity_poly.entity_id
_entity_poly.type
_entity_poly.pdbx_seq_one_letter_code
_entity_poly.pdbx_strand_id
1 'polypeptide(L)'
;MSDLPEYVKNTLDEWDSISYFAYDCYEKVGRVAVGIEADPDNPAGARLLAFQYDFQDGKPDKKTAQILEIYDPENEIVIQFMHDDGQVQTLKLRTAPDARHPKRIFFFETLRKLSEEPSTVNLSELPAWMIEALEQLDEIKKDQ
;
A
#
# COMPACT_ATOMS: atom_id res chain seq x y z
N MET A 1 -12.40 -7.83 16.02
CA MET A 1 -12.09 -8.09 14.60
C MET A 1 -12.66 -9.45 14.17
N SER A 2 -13.95 -9.73 14.39
CA SER A 2 -14.49 -11.09 14.27
C SER A 2 -15.33 -11.38 13.02
N ASP A 3 -15.34 -10.51 12.00
CA ASP A 3 -16.10 -10.72 10.75
C ASP A 3 -15.33 -10.23 9.51
N LEU A 4 -14.04 -10.53 9.44
CA LEU A 4 -13.30 -10.37 8.17
C LEU A 4 -13.23 -11.72 7.46
N PRO A 5 -13.44 -11.74 6.13
CA PRO A 5 -13.16 -12.93 5.32
C PRO A 5 -11.73 -13.42 5.53
N GLU A 6 -11.52 -14.73 5.43
CA GLU A 6 -10.21 -15.36 5.71
C GLU A 6 -9.09 -14.81 4.82
N TYR A 7 -9.35 -14.64 3.52
CA TYR A 7 -8.39 -14.07 2.56
C TYR A 7 -7.97 -12.64 2.93
N VAL A 8 -8.88 -11.84 3.52
CA VAL A 8 -8.57 -10.49 4.03
C VAL A 8 -7.68 -10.59 5.26
N LYS A 9 -8.00 -11.47 6.22
CA LYS A 9 -7.18 -11.65 7.42
C LYS A 9 -5.75 -12.07 7.06
N ASN A 10 -5.60 -13.07 6.20
CA ASN A 10 -4.29 -13.56 5.77
C ASN A 10 -3.46 -12.45 5.10
N THR A 11 -4.10 -11.62 4.27
CA THR A 11 -3.44 -10.47 3.64
C THR A 11 -3.00 -9.42 4.66
N LEU A 12 -3.81 -9.16 5.68
CA LEU A 12 -3.48 -8.22 6.75
C LEU A 12 -2.37 -8.73 7.69
N ASP A 13 -2.28 -10.06 7.87
CA ASP A 13 -1.18 -10.68 8.61
C ASP A 13 0.16 -10.50 7.89
N GLU A 14 0.14 -10.34 6.56
CA GLU A 14 1.29 -9.94 5.73
C GLU A 14 1.46 -8.41 5.64
N TRP A 15 1.44 -7.73 6.79
CA TRP A 15 1.40 -6.26 6.88
C TRP A 15 2.44 -5.54 6.01
N ASP A 16 3.69 -6.00 6.01
CA ASP A 16 4.76 -5.36 5.24
C ASP A 16 4.50 -5.43 3.72
N SER A 17 3.91 -6.53 3.25
CA SER A 17 3.57 -6.72 1.82
C SER A 17 2.47 -5.76 1.38
N ILE A 18 1.35 -5.72 2.10
CA ILE A 18 0.23 -4.83 1.76
C ILE A 18 0.59 -3.35 1.95
N SER A 19 1.38 -3.01 2.97
CA SER A 19 1.84 -1.64 3.21
C SER A 19 2.81 -1.16 2.13
N TYR A 20 3.72 -2.04 1.69
CA TYR A 20 4.58 -1.76 0.54
C TYR A 20 3.73 -1.49 -0.70
N PHE A 21 2.78 -2.38 -1.02
CA PHE A 21 1.91 -2.25 -2.18
C PHE A 21 1.10 -0.95 -2.15
N ALA A 22 0.50 -0.64 -1.01
CA ALA A 22 -0.29 0.58 -0.82
C ALA A 22 0.54 1.85 -1.07
N TYR A 23 1.76 1.90 -0.54
CA TYR A 23 2.63 3.06 -0.68
C TYR A 23 3.23 3.18 -2.09
N ASP A 24 3.63 2.06 -2.71
CA ASP A 24 4.08 2.02 -4.10
C ASP A 24 3.00 2.54 -5.07
N CYS A 25 1.76 2.11 -4.88
CA CYS A 25 0.63 2.64 -5.65
C CYS A 25 0.40 4.13 -5.38
N TYR A 26 0.52 4.56 -4.13
CA TYR A 26 0.41 5.97 -3.77
C TYR A 26 1.42 6.86 -4.50
N GLU A 27 2.69 6.45 -4.53
CA GLU A 27 3.75 7.21 -5.21
C GLU A 27 3.53 7.27 -6.73
N LYS A 28 2.94 6.23 -7.33
CA LYS A 28 2.70 6.16 -8.78
C LYS A 28 1.48 6.92 -9.26
N VAL A 29 0.36 6.83 -8.53
CA VAL A 29 -0.94 7.33 -9.00
C VAL A 29 -1.67 8.23 -7.99
N GLY A 30 -1.07 8.50 -6.83
CA GLY A 30 -1.67 9.31 -5.78
C GLY A 30 -2.61 8.54 -4.87
N ARG A 31 -3.57 9.22 -4.26
CA ARG A 31 -4.45 8.62 -3.23
C ARG A 31 -5.28 7.46 -3.80
N VAL A 32 -5.16 6.29 -3.18
CA VAL A 32 -5.81 5.04 -3.61
C VAL A 32 -6.41 4.26 -2.44
N ALA A 33 -7.43 3.46 -2.73
CA ALA A 33 -7.81 2.35 -1.87
C ALA A 33 -7.20 1.05 -2.42
N VAL A 34 -6.67 0.21 -1.54
CA VAL A 34 -6.19 -1.13 -1.88
C VAL A 34 -7.38 -2.10 -1.83
N GLY A 35 -7.76 -2.62 -2.99
CA GLY A 35 -8.68 -3.74 -3.12
C GLY A 35 -8.03 -5.04 -2.69
N ILE A 36 -8.73 -5.80 -1.85
CA ILE A 36 -8.42 -7.20 -1.55
C ILE A 36 -9.57 -8.03 -2.10
N GLU A 37 -9.29 -8.80 -3.15
CA GLU A 37 -10.26 -9.71 -3.76
C GLU A 37 -9.84 -11.15 -3.50
N ALA A 38 -10.82 -12.04 -3.28
CA ALA A 38 -10.56 -13.47 -3.17
C ALA A 38 -9.97 -14.00 -4.48
N ASP A 39 -8.92 -14.82 -4.40
CA ASP A 39 -8.39 -15.49 -5.58
C ASP A 39 -9.30 -16.66 -5.98
N PRO A 40 -9.89 -16.68 -7.20
CA PRO A 40 -10.75 -17.77 -7.65
C PRO A 40 -10.04 -19.14 -7.65
N ASP A 41 -8.72 -19.12 -7.83
CA ASP A 41 -7.88 -20.32 -7.95
C ASP A 41 -7.28 -20.73 -6.59
N ASN A 42 -7.35 -19.85 -5.58
CA ASN A 42 -6.90 -20.11 -4.22
C ASN A 42 -7.84 -19.44 -3.20
N PRO A 43 -8.80 -20.16 -2.61
CA PRO A 43 -9.80 -19.58 -1.70
C PRO A 43 -9.22 -18.89 -0.46
N ALA A 44 -8.00 -19.26 -0.04
CA ALA A 44 -7.31 -18.62 1.08
C ALA A 44 -6.38 -17.48 0.64
N GLY A 45 -6.13 -17.36 -0.66
CA GLY A 45 -5.32 -16.32 -1.27
C GLY A 45 -6.14 -15.10 -1.68
N ALA A 46 -5.44 -13.99 -1.85
CA ALA A 46 -6.03 -12.74 -2.28
C ALA A 46 -5.23 -12.11 -3.43
N ARG A 47 -5.93 -11.34 -4.25
CA ARG A 47 -5.32 -10.46 -5.25
C ARG A 47 -5.45 -9.02 -4.77
N LEU A 48 -4.35 -8.28 -4.89
CA LEU A 48 -4.31 -6.86 -4.57
C LEU A 48 -4.57 -6.02 -5.81
N LEU A 49 -5.45 -5.03 -5.68
CA LEU A 49 -5.75 -4.04 -6.70
C LEU A 49 -5.60 -2.64 -6.10
N ALA A 50 -5.28 -1.66 -6.93
CA ALA A 50 -5.30 -0.26 -6.52
C ALA A 50 -6.43 0.46 -7.24
N PHE A 51 -7.35 1.04 -6.47
CA PHE A 51 -8.45 1.82 -7.00
C PHE A 51 -8.15 3.30 -6.83
N GLN A 52 -7.85 3.96 -7.95
CA GLN A 52 -7.92 5.41 -8.03
C GLN A 52 -9.37 5.80 -8.29
N TYR A 53 -9.89 6.69 -7.47
CA TYR A 53 -11.29 7.06 -7.51
C TYR A 53 -11.47 8.44 -8.11
N ASP A 54 -12.45 8.58 -9.00
CA ASP A 54 -12.86 9.86 -9.56
C ASP A 54 -13.94 10.47 -8.65
N PHE A 55 -13.53 11.49 -7.90
CA PHE A 55 -14.40 12.21 -6.98
C PHE A 55 -15.58 12.92 -7.68
N GLN A 56 -15.55 13.10 -9.00
CA GLN A 56 -16.62 13.72 -9.78
C GLN A 56 -17.65 12.71 -10.35
N ASP A 57 -17.23 11.47 -10.61
CA ASP A 57 -18.05 10.47 -11.33
C ASP A 57 -18.85 9.51 -10.41
N GLY A 58 -18.92 9.78 -9.11
CA GLY A 58 -19.80 9.06 -8.18
C GLY A 58 -19.34 7.64 -7.81
N LYS A 59 -18.06 7.32 -8.06
CA LYS A 59 -17.33 6.22 -7.42
C LYS A 59 -16.08 6.85 -6.81
N PRO A 60 -15.98 6.90 -5.48
CA PRO A 60 -16.44 5.89 -4.52
C PRO A 60 -17.80 6.24 -3.89
N ASP A 61 -18.33 5.34 -3.06
CA ASP A 61 -19.36 5.75 -2.10
C ASP A 61 -18.83 6.94 -1.27
N LYS A 62 -19.73 7.85 -0.89
CA LYS A 62 -19.35 9.14 -0.28
C LYS A 62 -18.45 8.99 0.95
N LYS A 63 -18.59 7.90 1.71
CA LYS A 63 -17.79 7.65 2.92
C LYS A 63 -16.36 7.30 2.55
N THR A 64 -16.16 6.42 1.58
CA THR A 64 -14.81 6.09 1.07
C THR A 64 -14.12 7.31 0.47
N ALA A 65 -14.86 8.15 -0.28
CA ALA A 65 -14.29 9.38 -0.86
C ALA A 65 -13.70 10.30 0.21
N GLN A 66 -14.47 10.53 1.29
CA GLN A 66 -14.02 11.34 2.41
C GLN A 66 -12.81 10.74 3.12
N ILE A 67 -12.76 9.41 3.27
CA ILE A 67 -11.60 8.72 3.84
C ILE A 67 -10.36 8.95 2.96
N LEU A 68 -10.50 8.79 1.64
CA LEU A 68 -9.40 8.94 0.69
C LEU A 68 -8.88 10.38 0.61
N GLU A 69 -9.72 11.39 0.78
CA GLU A 69 -9.28 12.79 0.81
C GLU A 69 -8.36 13.09 2.00
N ILE A 70 -8.61 12.48 3.16
CA ILE A 70 -8.01 12.91 4.43
C ILE A 70 -6.98 11.95 5.03
N TYR A 71 -6.88 10.71 4.54
CA TYR A 71 -5.93 9.76 5.12
C TYR A 71 -4.47 10.21 4.90
N ASP A 72 -3.60 9.80 5.79
CA ASP A 72 -2.17 10.05 5.68
C ASP A 72 -1.46 8.81 5.11
N PRO A 73 -1.06 8.80 3.81
CA PRO A 73 -0.44 7.63 3.19
C PRO A 73 0.92 7.26 3.81
N GLU A 74 1.58 8.17 4.51
CA GLU A 74 2.82 7.84 5.21
C GLU A 74 2.57 6.92 6.41
N ASN A 75 1.36 6.95 7.01
CA ASN A 75 1.05 6.29 8.28
C ASN A 75 -0.23 5.41 8.24
N GLU A 76 -1.06 5.55 7.22
CA GLU A 76 -2.37 4.94 7.08
C GLU A 76 -2.51 4.30 5.71
N ILE A 77 -3.23 3.18 5.65
CA ILE A 77 -3.67 2.54 4.41
C ILE A 77 -5.18 2.44 4.39
N VAL A 78 -5.76 2.58 3.21
CA VAL A 78 -7.21 2.41 2.98
C VAL A 78 -7.41 1.13 2.21
N ILE A 79 -8.24 0.23 2.73
CA ILE A 79 -8.50 -1.08 2.15
C ILE A 79 -9.97 -1.21 1.83
N GLN A 80 -10.26 -1.89 0.73
CA GLN A 80 -11.60 -2.30 0.35
C GLN A 80 -11.67 -3.77 0.02
N PHE A 81 -12.76 -4.41 0.39
CA PHE A 81 -13.02 -5.81 0.09
C PHE A 81 -14.53 -6.08 0.06
N MET A 82 -14.91 -7.19 -0.58
CA MET A 82 -16.28 -7.67 -0.56
C MET A 82 -16.51 -8.51 0.69
N HIS A 83 -17.47 -8.11 1.51
CA HIS A 83 -17.90 -8.92 2.66
C HIS A 83 -18.85 -10.04 2.20
N ASP A 84 -19.07 -11.05 3.05
CA ASP A 84 -19.84 -12.27 2.71
C ASP A 84 -21.30 -11.98 2.35
N ASP A 85 -21.84 -10.82 2.76
CA ASP A 85 -23.18 -10.33 2.41
C ASP A 85 -23.23 -9.60 1.05
N GLY A 86 -22.11 -9.56 0.32
CA GLY A 86 -21.99 -8.88 -0.97
C GLY A 86 -21.88 -7.36 -0.86
N GLN A 87 -21.65 -6.81 0.33
CA GLN A 87 -21.40 -5.38 0.51
C GLN A 87 -19.90 -5.07 0.47
N VAL A 88 -19.56 -3.97 -0.20
CA VAL A 88 -18.19 -3.43 -0.15
C VAL A 88 -17.96 -2.80 1.21
N GLN A 89 -16.94 -3.27 1.91
CA GLN A 89 -16.47 -2.68 3.15
C GLN A 89 -15.20 -1.88 2.90
N THR A 90 -15.07 -0.76 3.61
CA THR A 90 -13.88 0.09 3.56
C THR A 90 -13.29 0.22 4.96
N LEU A 91 -12.01 -0.12 5.10
CA LEU A 91 -11.25 0.02 6.34
C LEU A 91 -10.15 1.05 6.15
N LYS A 92 -10.04 1.96 7.11
CA LYS A 92 -8.85 2.80 7.26
C LYS A 92 -8.00 2.22 8.37
N LEU A 93 -6.85 1.68 8.03
CA LEU A 93 -5.92 1.11 8.98
C LEU A 93 -4.81 2.11 9.24
N ARG A 94 -4.55 2.39 10.50
CA ARG A 94 -3.42 3.21 10.93
C ARG A 94 -2.34 2.30 11.48
N THR A 95 -1.11 2.53 11.04
CA THR A 95 0.06 1.83 11.56
C THR A 95 0.18 2.12 13.06
N ALA A 96 0.47 1.09 13.86
CA ALA A 96 0.74 1.29 15.29
C ALA A 96 1.96 2.22 15.47
N PRO A 97 2.04 3.01 16.56
CA PRO A 97 3.12 3.97 16.77
C PRO A 97 4.54 3.37 16.77
N ASP A 98 4.67 2.08 17.08
CA ASP A 98 5.91 1.31 17.15
C ASP A 98 6.14 0.41 15.92
N ALA A 99 5.16 0.30 15.03
CA ALA A 99 5.25 -0.48 13.80
C ALA A 99 5.95 0.30 12.67
N ARG A 100 6.43 -0.43 11.65
CA ARG A 100 7.04 0.20 10.48
C ARG A 100 5.95 0.84 9.62
N HIS A 101 6.07 2.15 9.43
CA HIS A 101 5.15 2.94 8.60
C HIS A 101 5.29 2.60 7.11
N PRO A 102 4.21 2.72 6.31
CA PRO A 102 4.21 2.45 4.87
C PRO A 102 5.41 3.02 4.10
N LYS A 103 5.73 4.31 4.29
CA LYS A 103 6.90 4.95 3.66
C LYS A 103 8.23 4.29 4.03
N ARG A 104 8.37 3.91 5.30
CA ARG A 104 9.58 3.25 5.82
C ARG A 104 9.70 1.84 5.26
N ILE A 105 8.59 1.10 5.21
CA ILE A 105 8.52 -0.23 4.58
C ILE A 105 8.93 -0.11 3.12
N PHE A 106 8.33 0.82 2.38
CA PHE A 106 8.66 1.08 0.97
C PHE A 106 10.16 1.34 0.77
N PHE A 107 10.75 2.23 1.58
CA PHE A 107 12.17 2.55 1.48
C PHE A 107 13.06 1.31 1.64
N PHE A 108 12.89 0.56 2.74
CA PHE A 108 13.75 -0.58 3.05
C PHE A 108 13.51 -1.77 2.13
N GLU A 109 12.27 -2.05 1.73
CA GLU A 109 11.98 -3.12 0.78
C GLU A 109 12.48 -2.79 -0.62
N THR A 110 12.40 -1.53 -1.06
CA THR A 110 12.95 -1.13 -2.36
C THR A 110 14.48 -1.24 -2.33
N LEU A 111 15.14 -0.86 -1.23
CA LEU A 111 16.58 -1.10 -1.04
C LEU A 111 16.93 -2.60 -1.07
N ARG A 112 16.17 -3.44 -0.38
CA ARG A 112 16.36 -4.90 -0.42
C ARG A 112 16.24 -5.42 -1.85
N LYS A 113 15.18 -5.04 -2.58
CA LYS A 113 14.98 -5.43 -3.99
C LYS A 113 16.08 -4.93 -4.90
N LEU A 114 16.57 -3.70 -4.72
CA LEU A 114 17.72 -3.19 -5.48
C LEU A 114 18.98 -4.04 -5.25
N SER A 115 19.17 -4.56 -4.04
CA SER A 115 20.33 -5.39 -3.71
C SER A 115 20.17 -6.85 -4.17
N GLU A 116 18.98 -7.43 -4.01
CA GLU A 116 18.76 -8.88 -4.18
C GLU A 116 18.14 -9.22 -5.55
N GLU A 117 17.27 -8.35 -6.06
CA GLU A 117 16.43 -8.59 -7.24
C GLU A 117 16.36 -7.34 -8.14
N PRO A 118 17.50 -6.74 -8.56
CA PRO A 118 17.53 -5.40 -9.17
C PRO A 118 16.69 -5.28 -10.44
N SER A 119 16.50 -6.37 -11.19
CA SER A 119 15.67 -6.40 -12.39
C SER A 119 14.18 -6.16 -12.13
N THR A 120 13.74 -6.23 -10.87
CA THR A 120 12.34 -6.00 -10.46
C THR A 120 12.05 -4.53 -10.14
N VAL A 121 13.09 -3.68 -10.04
CA VAL A 121 12.95 -2.28 -9.66
C VAL A 121 13.15 -1.40 -10.89
N ASN A 122 12.13 -0.61 -11.23
CA ASN A 122 12.26 0.42 -12.24
C ASN A 122 12.78 1.72 -11.61
N LEU A 123 14.07 2.00 -11.80
CA LEU A 123 14.72 3.20 -11.24
C LEU A 123 14.09 4.51 -11.70
N SER A 124 13.51 4.55 -12.92
CA SER A 124 12.86 5.77 -13.44
C SER A 124 11.49 6.05 -12.81
N GLU A 125 10.91 5.07 -12.12
CA GLU A 125 9.63 5.19 -11.42
C GLU A 125 9.82 5.41 -9.91
N LEU A 126 11.06 5.49 -9.43
CA LEU A 126 11.31 5.78 -8.03
C LEU A 126 10.90 7.23 -7.70
N PRO A 127 10.31 7.46 -6.52
CA PRO A 127 9.93 8.80 -6.13
C PRO A 127 11.17 9.65 -5.85
N ALA A 128 11.07 10.95 -6.14
CA ALA A 128 12.20 11.89 -6.06
C ALA A 128 12.88 11.87 -4.68
N TRP A 129 12.09 11.83 -3.60
CA TRP A 129 12.62 11.79 -2.23
C TRP A 129 13.49 10.56 -1.97
N MET A 130 13.21 9.44 -2.64
CA MET A 130 14.00 8.22 -2.49
C MET A 130 15.32 8.35 -3.25
N ILE A 131 15.30 8.92 -4.44
CA ILE A 131 16.52 9.19 -5.22
C ILE A 131 17.44 10.13 -4.43
N GLU A 132 16.89 11.22 -3.91
CA GLU A 132 17.62 12.18 -3.06
C GLU A 132 18.24 11.50 -1.83
N ALA A 133 17.49 10.60 -1.16
CA ALA A 133 17.99 9.86 -0.01
C ALA A 133 19.15 8.91 -0.38
N LEU A 134 19.10 8.28 -1.56
CA LEU A 134 20.18 7.44 -2.06
C LEU A 134 21.44 8.26 -2.40
N GLU A 135 21.26 9.42 -3.03
CA GLU A 135 22.37 10.34 -3.36
C GLU A 135 23.08 10.83 -2.08
N GLN A 136 22.33 11.23 -1.06
CA GLN A 136 22.88 11.63 0.25
C GLN A 136 23.69 10.51 0.91
N LEU A 137 23.22 9.26 0.84
CA LEU A 137 23.96 8.11 1.37
C LEU A 137 25.29 7.90 0.66
N ASP A 138 25.34 8.14 -0.65
CA ASP A 138 26.57 8.01 -1.44
C ASP A 138 27.54 9.18 -1.23
N GLU A 139 27.05 10.39 -0.95
CA GLU A 139 27.90 11.52 -0.51
C GLU A 139 28.57 11.21 0.83
N ILE A 140 27.81 10.74 1.82
CA ILE A 140 28.34 10.38 3.15
C ILE A 140 29.45 9.33 3.05
N LYS A 141 29.34 8.36 2.13
CA LYS A 141 30.38 7.36 1.89
C LYS A 141 31.65 7.93 1.28
N LYS A 142 31.55 8.98 0.45
CA LYS A 142 32.71 9.61 -0.19
C LYS A 142 33.52 10.48 0.79
N ASP A 143 32.87 10.93 1.86
CA ASP A 143 33.48 11.72 2.93
C ASP A 143 34.15 10.85 4.02
N GLN A 144 34.14 9.51 3.89
CA GLN A 144 34.83 8.55 4.76
C GLN A 144 36.09 7.97 4.09
#